data_AF-L9MEL5-F1
#
_entry.id   AF-L9MEL5-F1
#
_cell.length_a   1.000
_cell.length_b   1.000
_cell.length_c   1.000
_cell.angle_alpha   90.00
_cell.angle_beta   90.00
_cell.angle_gamma   90.00
#
_symmetry.space_group_name_H-M   'P 1'
#
loop_
_entity.id
_entity.type
_entity.pdbx_description
1 polymer ?
#
loop_
_entity_poly.entity_id
_entity_poly.type
_entity_poly.pdbx_seq_one_letter_code
_entity_poly.pdbx_strand_id
1 'polypeptide(L)'
;MYKTEIISKFGGINKLNDAIKTKALCDVYCWEDGKWYSQGYFDDIAGKNRTGETLLDLMTGVPLDATHFAGPLFIKQNEKGNVYEWVPKLKKWLYVGWHPKANIKPLN
;
A
#
# COMPACT_ATOMS: atom_id res chain seq x y z
N MET A 1 17.32 -2.35 -4.49
CA MET A 1 16.94 -2.92 -3.19
C MET A 1 15.79 -3.87 -3.44
N TYR A 2 15.93 -5.14 -3.08
CA TYR A 2 14.85 -6.12 -3.23
C TYR A 2 13.70 -5.76 -2.31
N LYS A 3 12.45 -6.08 -2.70
CA LYS A 3 11.27 -5.70 -1.91
C LYS A 3 11.31 -6.25 -0.48
N THR A 4 11.84 -7.46 -0.34
CA THR A 4 12.07 -8.12 0.95
C THR A 4 13.01 -7.32 1.85
N GLU A 5 14.04 -6.68 1.28
CA GLU A 5 14.97 -5.82 2.03
C GLU A 5 14.25 -4.54 2.49
N ILE A 6 13.39 -3.95 1.65
CA ILE A 6 12.62 -2.74 1.99
C ILE A 6 11.66 -3.03 3.14
N ILE A 7 10.95 -4.16 3.10
CA ILE A 7 10.06 -4.59 4.18
C ILE A 7 10.87 -4.86 5.45
N SER A 8 12.04 -5.51 5.33
CA SER A 8 12.93 -5.72 6.47
C SER A 8 13.34 -4.39 7.09
N LYS A 9 13.77 -3.41 6.27
CA LYS A 9 14.08 -2.03 6.70
C LYS A 9 12.88 -1.32 7.34
N PHE A 10 11.68 -1.53 6.80
CA PHE A 10 10.44 -0.97 7.35
C PHE A 10 10.12 -1.52 8.75
N GLY A 11 10.62 -2.70 9.11
CA GLY A 11 10.37 -3.36 10.39
C GLY A 11 9.60 -4.68 10.25
N GLY A 12 9.62 -5.28 9.06
CA GLY A 12 9.08 -6.59 8.77
C GLY A 12 7.58 -6.60 8.43
N ILE A 13 7.10 -7.80 8.11
CA ILE A 13 5.74 -8.04 7.63
C ILE A 13 4.67 -7.68 8.68
N ASN A 14 4.97 -7.86 9.97
CA ASN A 14 4.03 -7.56 11.05
C ASN A 14 3.75 -6.06 11.14
N LYS A 15 4.81 -5.24 11.08
CA LYS A 15 4.66 -3.78 11.08
C LYS A 15 3.94 -3.30 9.82
N LEU A 16 4.17 -3.96 8.68
CA LEU A 16 3.44 -3.68 7.43
C LEU A 16 1.94 -3.98 7.61
N ASN A 17 1.59 -5.14 8.15
CA ASN A 17 0.20 -5.52 8.44
C ASN A 17 -0.52 -4.55 9.40
N ASP A 18 0.19 -3.94 10.33
CA ASP A 18 -0.39 -2.95 11.24
C ASP A 18 -0.58 -1.57 10.58
N ALA A 19 0.37 -1.15 9.74
CA ALA A 19 0.23 0.08 8.95
C ALA A 19 -0.97 -0.01 8.01
N ILE A 20 -1.12 -1.15 7.35
CA ILE A 20 -2.23 -1.48 6.43
C ILE A 20 -3.62 -1.22 7.03
N LYS A 21 -3.81 -1.51 8.32
CA LYS A 21 -5.09 -1.34 9.02
C LYS A 21 -5.41 0.12 9.35
N THR A 22 -4.40 1.00 9.36
CA THR A 22 -4.50 2.33 9.97
C THR A 22 -4.08 3.48 9.06
N LYS A 23 -3.53 3.19 7.88
CA LYS A 23 -2.95 4.16 6.94
C LYS A 23 -3.61 4.06 5.57
N ALA A 24 -3.61 5.19 4.87
CA ALA A 24 -4.06 5.23 3.49
C ALA A 24 -2.96 4.72 2.55
N LEU A 25 -3.35 4.20 1.39
CA LEU A 25 -2.38 3.72 0.38
C LEU A 25 -1.39 4.80 -0.08
N CYS A 26 -1.83 6.06 -0.10
CA CYS A 26 -1.01 7.21 -0.45
C CYS A 26 -0.23 7.80 0.74
N ASP A 27 -0.46 7.35 1.98
CA ASP A 27 0.35 7.83 3.09
C ASP A 27 1.81 7.40 2.87
N VAL A 28 2.73 8.30 3.18
CA VAL A 28 4.17 8.14 2.99
C VAL A 28 4.83 7.86 4.34
N TYR A 29 5.53 6.73 4.44
CA TYR A 29 6.41 6.46 5.57
C TYR A 29 7.75 7.14 5.35
N CYS A 30 8.10 8.08 6.21
CA CYS A 30 9.36 8.80 6.20
C CYS A 30 10.47 7.96 6.86
N TRP A 31 11.55 7.71 6.14
CA TRP A 31 12.64 6.85 6.62
C TRP A 31 13.47 7.50 7.72
N GLU A 32 13.58 8.83 7.72
CA GLU A 32 14.46 9.56 8.63
C GLU A 32 13.88 9.71 10.04
N ASP A 33 12.56 9.87 10.18
CA ASP A 33 11.91 10.04 11.49
C ASP A 33 10.90 8.94 11.84
N GLY A 34 10.68 8.00 10.92
CA GLY A 34 9.80 6.85 11.14
C GLY A 34 8.33 7.22 11.29
N LYS A 35 7.89 8.38 10.77
CA LYS A 35 6.50 8.84 10.83
C LYS A 35 5.78 8.68 9.50
N TRP A 36 4.45 8.64 9.58
CA TRP A 36 3.56 8.64 8.42
C TRP A 36 3.06 10.05 8.14
N TYR A 37 3.04 10.42 6.86
CA TYR A 37 2.56 11.69 6.36
C TYR A 37 1.53 11.46 5.26
N SER A 38 0.55 12.34 5.11
CA SER A 38 -0.24 12.36 3.88
C SER A 38 0.68 12.73 2.71
N GLN A 39 0.40 12.19 1.52
CA GLN A 39 1.23 12.42 0.33
C GLN A 39 1.47 13.91 0.06
N GLY A 40 0.42 14.73 0.04
CA GLY A 40 0.55 16.16 -0.24
C GLY A 40 1.42 16.91 0.78
N TYR A 41 1.27 16.61 2.08
CA TYR A 41 2.13 17.23 3.09
C TYR A 41 3.59 16.78 2.97
N PHE A 42 3.80 15.52 2.61
CA PHE A 42 5.15 15.03 2.34
C PHE A 42 5.76 15.75 1.14
N ASP A 43 5.07 15.83 0.01
CA ASP A 43 5.58 16.45 -1.21
C ASP A 43 5.86 17.96 -1.02
N ASP A 44 4.97 18.69 -0.33
CA ASP A 44 5.06 20.15 -0.22
C ASP A 44 6.00 20.63 0.91
N ILE A 45 6.08 19.87 2.01
CA ILE A 45 6.68 20.34 3.26
C ILE A 45 7.75 19.38 3.77
N ALA A 46 7.38 18.15 4.11
CA ALA A 46 8.29 17.26 4.85
C ALA A 46 9.39 16.64 3.97
N GLY A 47 9.11 16.40 2.69
CA GLY A 47 9.93 15.64 1.75
C GLY A 47 11.10 16.41 1.14
N LYS A 48 11.23 17.72 1.41
CA LYS A 48 12.29 18.56 0.81
C LYS A 48 13.70 18.03 1.01
N ASN A 49 13.96 17.32 2.11
CA ASN A 49 15.25 16.67 2.43
C ASN A 49 15.04 15.28 3.06
N ARG A 50 13.91 14.64 2.78
CA ARG A 50 13.54 13.36 3.40
C ARG A 50 13.14 12.38 2.33
N THR A 51 13.36 11.11 2.62
CA THR A 51 12.99 10.01 1.76
C THR A 51 11.81 9.29 2.38
N GLY A 52 10.87 8.87 1.54
CA GLY A 52 9.74 8.12 2.01
C GLY A 52 9.22 7.19 0.95
N GLU A 53 8.43 6.23 1.39
CA GLU A 53 7.79 5.25 0.52
C GLU A 53 6.31 5.21 0.87
N THR A 54 5.44 5.23 -0.14
CA THR A 54 4.00 5.14 0.10
C THR A 54 3.67 3.76 0.67
N LEU A 55 2.55 3.65 1.39
CA LEU A 55 2.05 2.35 1.82
C LEU A 55 1.80 1.43 0.61
N LEU A 56 1.25 1.97 -0.48
CA LEU A 56 1.06 1.25 -1.73
C LEU A 56 2.40 0.71 -2.25
N ASP A 57 3.42 1.55 -2.29
CA ASP A 57 4.75 1.12 -2.73
C ASP A 57 5.24 0.01 -1.82
N LEU A 58 5.23 0.18 -0.49
CA LEU A 58 5.63 -0.85 0.49
C LEU A 58 4.93 -2.19 0.30
N MET A 59 3.65 -2.19 -0.08
CA MET A 59 2.87 -3.39 -0.36
C MET A 59 3.09 -3.97 -1.75
N THR A 60 3.46 -3.16 -2.74
CA THR A 60 3.55 -3.60 -4.13
C THR A 60 4.61 -4.70 -4.26
N GLY A 61 4.20 -5.87 -4.75
CA GLY A 61 5.05 -7.06 -4.85
C GLY A 61 5.13 -7.92 -3.60
N VAL A 62 4.33 -7.62 -2.57
CA VAL A 62 4.15 -8.45 -1.37
C VAL A 62 2.79 -9.13 -1.48
N PRO A 63 2.72 -10.48 -1.49
CA PRO A 63 1.44 -11.17 -1.43
C PRO A 63 0.84 -10.92 -0.04
N LEU A 64 -0.15 -10.03 0.04
CA LEU A 64 -0.84 -9.68 1.26
C LEU A 64 -2.35 -9.85 1.03
N ASP A 65 -3.04 -10.45 2.00
CA ASP A 65 -4.49 -10.34 2.11
C ASP A 65 -4.81 -9.18 3.05
N ALA A 66 -4.95 -7.98 2.49
CA ALA A 66 -4.93 -6.76 3.26
C ALA A 66 -6.01 -5.78 2.82
N THR A 67 -6.79 -5.30 3.79
CA THR A 67 -7.87 -4.32 3.63
C THR A 67 -7.39 -2.92 4.03
N HIS A 68 -7.65 -1.93 3.17
CA HIS A 68 -7.16 -0.56 3.30
C HIS A 68 -8.27 0.45 3.04
N PHE A 69 -8.00 1.68 3.45
CA PHE A 69 -8.84 2.84 3.15
C PHE A 69 -8.10 3.77 2.18
N ALA A 70 -8.71 4.15 1.07
CA ALA A 70 -8.17 5.11 0.12
C ALA A 70 -9.26 6.13 -0.22
N GLY A 71 -9.22 7.30 0.41
CA GLY A 71 -10.31 8.29 0.28
C GLY A 71 -11.64 7.72 0.77
N PRO A 72 -12.81 8.03 0.17
CA PRO A 72 -14.11 7.52 0.62
C PRO A 72 -14.31 6.00 0.40
N LEU A 73 -13.30 5.28 -0.10
CA LEU A 73 -13.39 3.90 -0.55
C LEU A 73 -12.57 2.98 0.35
N PHE A 74 -13.13 1.82 0.70
CA PHE A 74 -12.34 0.72 1.25
C PHE A 74 -11.89 -0.18 0.11
N ILE A 75 -10.58 -0.45 0.03
CA ILE A 75 -9.95 -1.24 -1.03
C ILE A 75 -9.15 -2.36 -0.37
N LYS A 76 -9.27 -3.59 -0.87
CA LYS A 76 -8.40 -4.70 -0.44
C LYS A 76 -7.71 -5.37 -1.63
N GLN A 77 -6.51 -5.85 -1.40
CA GLN A 77 -5.78 -6.68 -2.36
C GLN A 77 -5.61 -8.08 -1.77
N ASN A 78 -5.72 -9.11 -2.61
CA ASN A 78 -5.43 -10.49 -2.20
C ASN A 78 -4.01 -10.92 -2.60
N GLU A 79 -3.59 -12.11 -2.15
CA GLU A 79 -2.27 -12.69 -2.45
C GLU A 79 -1.97 -12.87 -3.94
N LYS A 80 -3.00 -12.89 -4.80
CA LYS A 80 -2.87 -13.00 -6.26
C LYS A 80 -2.76 -11.64 -6.95
N GLY A 81 -2.80 -10.54 -6.21
CA GLY A 81 -2.73 -9.19 -6.75
C GLY A 81 -4.07 -8.59 -7.21
N ASN A 82 -5.18 -9.30 -7.03
CA ASN A 82 -6.51 -8.80 -7.39
C ASN A 82 -6.95 -7.69 -6.45
N VAL A 83 -7.48 -6.60 -7.00
CA VAL A 83 -7.99 -5.46 -6.23
C VAL A 83 -9.52 -5.53 -6.12
N TYR A 84 -10.01 -5.30 -4.91
CA TYR A 84 -11.43 -5.26 -4.60
C TYR A 84 -11.79 -3.95 -3.92
N GLU A 85 -12.96 -3.42 -4.25
CA GLU A 85 -13.55 -2.25 -3.59
C GLU A 85 -14.77 -2.69 -2.77
N TRP A 86 -14.92 -2.18 -1.56
CA TRP A 86 -16.12 -2.37 -0.77
C TRP A 86 -17.22 -1.48 -1.31
N VAL A 87 -18.37 -2.06 -1.66
CA VAL A 87 -19.55 -1.30 -2.08
C VAL A 87 -20.60 -1.33 -0.96
N PRO A 88 -20.75 -0.25 -0.16
CA PRO A 88 -21.65 -0.25 1.00
C PRO A 88 -23.10 -0.57 0.65
N LYS A 89 -23.58 -0.07 -0.51
CA LYS A 89 -24.95 -0.33 -1.00
C LYS A 89 -25.22 -1.82 -1.24
N LEU A 90 -24.20 -2.58 -1.63
CA LEU A 90 -24.30 -4.00 -1.94
C LEU A 90 -23.79 -4.90 -0.81
N LYS A 91 -23.22 -4.31 0.24
CA LYS A 91 -22.58 -5.00 1.38
C LYS A 91 -21.63 -6.12 0.94
N LYS A 92 -20.88 -5.90 -0.14
CA LYS A 92 -19.92 -6.87 -0.67
C LYS A 92 -18.71 -6.17 -1.27
N TRP A 93 -17.63 -6.95 -1.37
CA TRP A 93 -16.44 -6.61 -2.13
C TRP A 93 -16.67 -6.89 -3.61
N LEU A 94 -16.49 -5.88 -4.45
CA LEU A 94 -16.48 -6.04 -5.90
C LEU A 94 -15.05 -6.07 -6.41
N TYR A 95 -14.75 -7.00 -7.29
CA TYR A 95 -13.50 -7.00 -8.02
C TYR A 95 -13.50 -5.81 -9.00
N VAL A 96 -12.51 -4.94 -8.89
CA VAL A 96 -12.42 -3.70 -9.67
C VAL A 96 -11.22 -3.69 -10.63
N GLY A 97 -10.41 -4.75 -10.63
CA GLY A 97 -9.36 -4.97 -11.62
C GLY A 97 -8.00 -5.29 -11.02
N TRP A 98 -6.97 -5.07 -11.84
CA TRP A 98 -5.55 -5.34 -11.54
C TRP A 98 -4.74 -4.04 -11.50
N HIS A 99 -3.68 -4.04 -10.70
CA HIS A 99 -2.74 -2.93 -10.66
C HIS A 99 -1.89 -2.88 -11.96
N PRO A 100 -1.75 -1.73 -12.64
CA PRO A 100 -1.18 -1.61 -13.99
C PRO A 100 0.35 -1.87 -14.10
N LYS A 101 1.04 -2.24 -13.01
CA LYS A 101 2.48 -2.55 -12.98
C LYS A 101 2.80 -4.02 -12.69
N ALA A 102 1.81 -4.91 -12.65
CA ALA A 102 2.05 -6.34 -12.51
C ALA A 102 2.69 -6.89 -13.80
N ASN A 103 3.96 -7.26 -13.74
CA ASN A 103 4.65 -7.89 -14.86
C ASN A 103 4.22 -9.37 -14.91
N ILE A 104 3.30 -9.71 -15.82
CA ILE A 104 2.78 -11.08 -15.97
C ILE A 104 3.37 -11.67 -17.25
N LYS A 105 4.11 -12.78 -17.12
CA LYS A 105 4.30 -13.69 -18.26
C LYS A 105 2.98 -14.44 -18.49
N PRO A 106 2.41 -14.44 -19.70
CA PRO A 106 1.21 -15.23 -19.99
C PRO A 106 1.49 -16.70 -19.67
N LEU A 107 0.55 -17.34 -18.97
CA LEU A 107 0.52 -18.79 -18.88
C LEU A 107 0.00 -19.31 -20.24
N ASN A 108 0.87 -20.04 -20.94
CA ASN A 108 0.51 -20.85 -22.10
C ASN A 108 -0.51 -21.92 -21.73
#